data_AF-A0A6M3LCA2-F1
#
_entry.id   AF-A0A6M3LCA2-F1
#
_cell.length_a   1.000
_cell.length_b   1.000
_cell.length_c   1.000
_cell.angle_alpha   90.00
_cell.angle_beta   90.00
_cell.angle_gamma   90.00
#
_symmetry.space_group_name_H-M   'P 1'
#
loop_
_entity.id
_entity.type
_entity.pdbx_description
1 polymer ?
#
loop_
_entity_poly.entity_id
_entity_poly.type
_entity_poly.pdbx_seq_one_letter_code
_entity_poly.pdbx_strand_id
1 'polypeptide(L)' 'MISMEPILDFNAELVISDMLNIRPKFISIGADSKGHHLPEPTPEKIRALIVALKYCKIEVIKKDNLKRLVK' A
#
# COMPACT_ATOMS: atom_id res chain seq x y z
N MET A 1 -3.44 4.90 12.77
CA MET A 1 -2.61 5.08 11.55
C MET A 1 -1.94 3.75 11.27
N ILE A 2 -1.91 3.32 10.01
CA ILE A 2 -1.15 2.12 9.59
C ILE A 2 -0.04 2.55 8.63
N SER A 3 1.14 1.96 8.76
CA SER A 3 2.26 2.14 7.83
C SER A 3 2.62 0.79 7.21
N MET A 4 2.76 0.78 5.88
CA MET A 4 3.18 -0.36 5.06
C MET A 4 4.50 0.03 4.36
N GLU A 5 5.62 -0.12 5.08
CA GLU A 5 6.93 0.40 4.67
C GLU A 5 8.05 -0.61 4.99
N PRO A 6 8.63 -1.28 3.98
CA PRO A 6 8.21 -1.30 2.58
C PRO A 6 6.93 -2.13 2.37
N ILE A 7 6.13 -1.78 1.37
CA ILE A 7 5.01 -2.62 0.94
C ILE A 7 5.56 -3.88 0.28
N LEU A 8 5.27 -5.03 0.90
CA LEU A 8 5.60 -6.36 0.36
C LEU A 8 4.44 -6.89 -0.46
N ASP A 9 4.68 -7.89 -1.28
CA ASP A 9 3.64 -8.56 -2.04
C ASP A 9 2.57 -9.14 -1.09
N PHE A 10 1.31 -8.94 -1.43
CA PHE A 10 0.18 -9.15 -0.50
C PHE A 10 -1.02 -9.80 -1.18
N ASN A 11 -1.98 -10.31 -0.42
CA ASN A 11 -3.29 -10.64 -0.98
C ASN A 11 -4.21 -9.41 -0.86
N ALA A 12 -4.70 -8.91 -1.98
CA ALA A 12 -5.49 -7.67 -2.01
C ALA A 12 -6.80 -7.78 -1.24
N GLU A 13 -7.50 -8.91 -1.33
CA GLU A 13 -8.77 -9.12 -0.62
C GLU A 13 -8.58 -9.12 0.90
N LEU A 14 -7.54 -9.81 1.38
CA LEU A 14 -7.21 -9.83 2.81
C LEU A 14 -6.87 -8.43 3.32
N VAL A 15 -5.99 -7.72 2.62
CA VAL A 15 -5.59 -6.36 3.02
C VAL A 15 -6.80 -5.43 3.06
N ILE A 16 -7.66 -5.46 2.03
CA ILE A 16 -8.86 -4.60 2.00
C ILE A 16 -9.81 -4.96 3.14
N SER A 17 -10.04 -6.24 3.38
CA SER A 17 -10.90 -6.72 4.49
C SER A 17 -10.37 -6.26 5.84
N ASP A 18 -9.07 -6.40 6.09
CA ASP A 18 -8.42 -5.94 7.31
C ASP A 18 -8.55 -4.42 7.46
N MET A 19 -8.36 -3.65 6.38
CA MET A 19 -8.47 -2.19 6.44
C MET A 19 -9.92 -1.73 6.68
N LEU A 20 -10.92 -2.46 6.19
CA LEU A 20 -12.34 -2.19 6.45
C LEU A 20 -12.75 -2.50 7.90
N ASN A 21 -12.13 -3.50 8.52
CA ASN A 21 -12.33 -3.84 9.92
C ASN A 21 -11.63 -2.85 10.85
N ILE A 22 -10.37 -2.51 10.57
CA ILE A 22 -9.57 -1.61 11.40
C ILE A 22 -10.03 -0.15 11.26
N ARG A 23 -10.49 0.26 10.07
CA ARG A 23 -10.88 1.64 9.72
C ARG A 23 -9.82 2.69 10.12
N PRO A 24 -8.57 2.57 9.64
CA PRO A 24 -7.56 3.57 9.94
C PRO A 24 -7.93 4.92 9.32
N LYS A 25 -7.61 6.02 10.02
CA LYS A 25 -7.76 7.38 9.47
C LYS A 25 -7.00 7.56 8.14
N PHE A 26 -5.79 7.03 8.08
CA PHE A 26 -4.97 6.99 6.87
C PHE A 26 -3.97 5.84 6.93
N ILE A 27 -3.47 5.47 5.75
CA ILE A 27 -2.43 4.46 5.53
C ILE A 27 -1.26 5.12 4.81
N SER A 28 -0.04 4.94 5.32
CA SER A 28 1.17 5.34 4.60
C SER A 28 1.80 4.15 3.89
N ILE A 29 2.14 4.31 2.61
CA ILE A 29 2.70 3.24 1.77
C ILE A 29 4.04 3.71 1.21
N GLY A 30 5.08 2.90 1.40
CA GLY A 30 6.43 3.15 0.89
C GLY A 30 7.05 1.90 0.29
N ALA A 31 8.16 2.07 -0.44
CA ALA A 31 8.89 0.99 -1.10
C ALA A 31 10.22 0.71 -0.39
N ASP A 32 10.87 -0.42 -0.67
CA ASP A 32 12.21 -0.74 -0.15
C ASP A 32 13.26 0.28 -0.65
N SER A 33 13.70 1.17 0.23
CA SER A 33 14.66 2.21 -0.14
C SER A 33 16.12 1.78 0.02
N LYS A 34 16.38 0.61 0.62
CA LYS A 34 17.75 0.15 0.96
C LYS A 34 18.26 -0.94 0.02
N GLY A 35 17.48 -1.35 -0.98
CA GLY A 35 17.92 -2.32 -1.99
C GLY A 35 18.11 -3.72 -1.40
N HIS A 36 17.26 -4.10 -0.44
CA HIS A 36 17.26 -5.43 0.17
C HIS A 36 16.63 -6.50 -0.74
N HIS A 37 16.19 -6.14 -1.96
CA HIS A 37 15.54 -7.05 -2.92
C HIS A 37 14.33 -7.78 -2.33
N LEU A 38 13.54 -7.04 -1.54
CA LEU A 38 12.33 -7.58 -0.92
C LEU A 38 11.28 -7.92 -1.98
N PRO A 39 10.40 -8.91 -1.71
CA PRO A 39 9.34 -9.29 -2.63
C PRO A 39 8.27 -8.19 -2.66
N GLU A 40 8.45 -7.19 -3.52
CA GLU A 40 7.53 -6.07 -3.67
C GLU A 40 6.42 -6.36 -4.70
N PRO A 41 5.22 -5.79 -4.52
CA PRO A 41 4.10 -6.01 -5.42
C PRO A 41 4.30 -5.30 -6.77
N THR A 42 3.57 -5.77 -7.79
CA THR A 42 3.57 -5.12 -9.10
C THR A 42 2.94 -3.71 -9.06
N PRO A 43 3.30 -2.81 -10.00
CA PRO A 43 2.70 -1.48 -10.11
C PRO A 43 1.17 -1.50 -10.14
N GLU A 44 0.60 -2.44 -10.89
CA GLU A 44 -0.86 -2.60 -11.05
C GLU A 44 -1.52 -2.99 -9.73
N LYS A 45 -0.91 -3.90 -8.97
CA LYS A 45 -1.40 -4.35 -7.67
C LYS A 45 -1.42 -3.23 -6.64
N ILE A 46 -0.40 -2.36 -6.65
CA ILE A 46 -0.37 -1.15 -5.81
C ILE A 46 -1.46 -0.17 -6.23
N ARG A 47 -1.62 0.10 -7.53
CA ARG A 47 -2.67 1.00 -8.03
C ARG A 47 -4.07 0.50 -7.64
N ALA A 48 -4.32 -0.81 -7.80
CA ALA A 48 -5.57 -1.44 -7.40
C ALA A 48 -5.86 -1.28 -5.91
N LEU A 49 -4.86 -1.52 -5.04
CA LEU A 49 -4.99 -1.29 -3.59
C LEU A 49 -5.34 0.17 -3.28
N ILE A 50 -4.62 1.14 -3.88
CA ILE A 50 -4.88 2.57 -3.65
C ILE A 50 -6.30 2.94 -4.06
N VAL A 51 -6.79 2.43 -5.19
CA VAL A 51 -8.17 2.65 -5.66
C VAL A 51 -9.18 2.06 -4.67
N ALA A 52 -8.97 0.82 -4.24
CA ALA A 52 -9.86 0.16 -3.28
C ALA A 52 -9.93 0.91 -1.94
N LEU A 53 -8.77 1.29 -1.37
CA LEU A 53 -8.71 2.03 -0.11
C LEU A 53 -9.40 3.40 -0.21
N LYS A 54 -9.23 4.11 -1.33
CA LYS A 54 -9.94 5.36 -1.60
C LYS A 54 -11.45 5.16 -1.69
N TYR A 55 -11.91 4.09 -2.36
CA TYR A 55 -13.32 3.74 -2.42
C TYR A 55 -13.90 3.48 -1.02
N CYS A 56 -13.11 2.86 -0.14
CA CYS A 56 -13.44 2.65 1.27
C CYS A 56 -13.33 3.92 2.14
N LYS A 57 -13.09 5.10 1.55
CA LYS A 57 -12.88 6.38 2.25
C LYS A 57 -11.69 6.39 3.21
N ILE A 58 -10.67 5.57 2.93
CA ILE A 58 -9.41 5.56 3.68
C ILE A 58 -8.39 6.40 2.92
N GLU A 59 -7.81 7.38 3.61
CA GLU A 59 -6.77 8.24 3.02
C GLU A 59 -5.47 7.45 2.83
N VAL A 60 -4.82 7.63 1.66
CA VAL A 60 -3.55 6.97 1.35
C VAL A 60 -2.46 8.02 1.13
N ILE A 61 -1.45 8.00 2.00
CA ILE A 61 -0.25 8.81 1.92
C ILE A 61 0.84 8.00 1.21
N LYS A 62 1.14 8.39 -0.04
CA LYS A 62 2.22 7.78 -0.82
C LYS A 62 3.56 8.40 -0.42
N LYS A 63 4.50 7.59 0.06
CA LYS A 63 5.88 8.04 0.29
C LYS A 63 6.59 8.28 -1.04
N ASP A 64 7.61 9.15 -1.04
CA ASP A 64 8.30 9.55 -2.27
C ASP A 64 8.98 8.37 -2.98
N ASN A 65 9.56 7.46 -2.20
CA ASN A 65 10.16 6.21 -2.68
C ASN A 65 9.16 5.28 -3.38
N LEU A 66 7.85 5.40 -3.13
CA LEU A 66 6.84 4.59 -3.82
C LEU A 66 6.77 4.90 -5.32
N LYS A 67 7.17 6.11 -5.75
CA LYS A 67 7.18 6.52 -7.17
C LYS A 67 7.98 5.56 -8.06
N ARG A 68 8.96 4.85 -7.50
CA ARG A 68 9.74 3.84 -8.26
C ARG A 68 8.90 2.62 -8.68
N LEU A 69 7.83 2.33 -7.96
CA LEU A 69 6.95 1.18 -8.21
C LEU A 69 5.69 1.54 -9.01
N VAL A 70 5.24 2.80 -9.04
CA VAL A 70 3.94 3.17 -9.63
C VAL A 70 4.03 4.23 -10.73
N LYS A 71 5.11 4.20 -11.53
CA LYS A 71 5.32 5.10 -12.70
C LYS A 71 4.06 5.32 -13.54
#